data_AF-A0A9X3PX51-F1
#
_entry.id   AF-A0A9X3PX51-F1
#
_cell.length_a   1.000
_cell.length_b   1.000
_cell.length_c   1.000
_cell.angle_alpha   90.00
_cell.angle_beta   90.00
_cell.angle_gamma   90.00
#
_symmetry.space_group_name_H-M   'P 1'
#
loop_
_entity.id
_entity.type
_entity.pdbx_description
1 polymer ?
#
loop_
_entity_poly.entity_id
_entity_poly.type
_entity_poly.pdbx_seq_one_letter_code
_entity_poly.pdbx_strand_id
1 'polypeptide(L)'
;MKAVILAAGIGKRLWAVTEQRPKCLLELGGEALLVRHLDALASVGIKQAVIVVGYKAEMIRAAIGSDCCGVEVRYLTNPQYQRGNIMS
;
A
#
# COMPACT_ATOMS: atom_id res chain seq x y z
N MET A 1 12.42 -14.59 2.93
CA MET A 1 12.19 -13.38 3.75
C MET A 1 10.82 -12.80 3.41
N LYS A 2 10.13 -12.17 4.36
CA LYS A 2 8.83 -11.52 4.15
C LYS A 2 8.97 -10.01 4.39
N ALA A 3 8.26 -9.19 3.62
CA ALA A 3 8.19 -7.74 3.82
C ALA A 3 6.86 -7.30 4.42
N VAL A 4 6.85 -6.14 5.07
CA VAL A 4 5.62 -5.48 5.54
C VAL A 4 5.58 -4.06 4.95
N ILE A 5 4.46 -3.69 4.33
CA ILE A 5 4.23 -2.36 3.77
C ILE A 5 3.10 -1.69 4.55
N LEU A 6 3.38 -0.53 5.16
CA LEU A 6 2.39 0.23 5.93
C LEU A 6 1.63 1.21 5.01
N ALA A 7 0.46 0.79 4.54
CA ALA A 7 -0.37 1.52 3.57
C ALA A 7 -1.76 1.93 4.12
N ALA A 8 -1.95 1.95 5.45
CA ALA A 8 -3.25 2.20 6.06
C ALA A 8 -3.65 3.69 6.16
N GLY A 9 -2.68 4.60 6.10
CA GLY A 9 -2.89 6.01 6.41
C GLY A 9 -3.67 6.80 5.34
N ILE A 10 -4.43 7.79 5.80
CA ILE A 10 -5.31 8.62 4.95
C ILE A 10 -4.51 9.52 3.98
N GLY A 11 -3.34 10.00 4.40
CA GLY A 11 -2.49 10.85 3.56
C GLY A 11 -3.07 12.24 3.28
N LYS A 12 -3.84 12.83 4.21
CA LYS A 12 -4.60 14.10 4.02
C LYS A 12 -3.81 15.26 3.40
N ARG A 13 -2.51 15.37 3.71
CA ARG A 13 -1.61 16.40 3.17
C ARG A 13 -1.53 16.40 1.63
N LEU A 14 -1.83 15.28 0.98
CA LEU A 14 -1.77 15.13 -0.47
C LEU A 14 -3.15 15.07 -1.14
N TRP A 15 -4.26 15.35 -0.43
CA TRP A 15 -5.59 15.22 -1.01
C TRP A 15 -5.85 16.07 -2.26
N ALA A 16 -5.22 17.25 -2.35
CA ALA A 16 -5.30 18.12 -3.52
C ALA A 16 -4.78 17.43 -4.80
N VAL A 17 -3.85 16.48 -4.66
CA VAL A 17 -3.25 15.76 -5.81
C VAL A 17 -3.70 14.30 -5.89
N THR A 18 -4.16 13.70 -4.78
CA THR A 18 -4.66 12.32 -4.79
C THR A 18 -6.15 12.21 -5.09
N GLU A 19 -6.88 13.32 -5.13
CA GLU A 19 -8.35 13.32 -5.26
C GLU A 19 -9.01 12.40 -4.21
N GLN A 20 -8.48 12.48 -2.98
CA GLN A 20 -8.88 11.62 -1.85
C GLN A 20 -8.65 10.12 -2.06
N ARG A 21 -7.91 9.67 -3.07
CA ARG A 21 -7.44 8.27 -3.19
C ARG A 21 -6.32 7.99 -2.19
N PRO A 22 -6.10 6.71 -1.78
CA PRO A 22 -4.94 6.34 -0.98
C PRO A 22 -3.65 6.80 -1.67
N LYS A 23 -2.79 7.50 -0.93
CA LYS A 23 -1.53 8.03 -1.51
C LYS A 23 -0.62 6.95 -2.12
N CYS A 24 -0.72 5.71 -1.62
CA CYS A 24 0.06 4.58 -2.14
C CYS A 24 -0.39 4.17 -3.56
N LEU A 25 -1.59 4.58 -3.99
CA LEU A 25 -2.09 4.39 -5.35
C LEU A 25 -1.89 5.63 -6.23
N LEU A 26 -1.17 6.64 -5.75
CA LEU A 26 -0.76 7.74 -6.61
C LEU A 26 0.14 7.18 -7.71
N GLU A 27 -0.12 7.60 -8.94
CA GLU A 27 0.69 7.21 -10.09
C GLU A 27 1.74 8.26 -10.38
N LEU A 28 2.96 7.79 -10.60
CA LEU A 28 4.05 8.57 -11.20
C LEU A 28 4.45 7.82 -12.47
N GLY A 29 4.64 8.49 -13.59
CA GLY A 29 5.01 7.84 -14.85
C GLY A 29 4.15 6.62 -15.24
N GLY A 30 2.84 6.67 -14.99
CA GLY A 30 1.87 5.62 -15.37
C GLY A 30 1.82 4.38 -14.48
N GLU A 31 2.50 4.37 -13.33
CA GLU A 31 2.48 3.22 -12.42
C GLU A 31 2.26 3.69 -10.98
N ALA A 32 1.55 2.91 -10.18
CA ALA A 32 1.26 3.24 -8.79
C ALA A 32 2.49 3.11 -7.90
N LEU A 33 2.65 3.99 -6.90
CA LEU A 33 3.73 3.91 -5.92
C LEU A 33 3.82 2.54 -5.22
N LEU A 34 2.67 1.93 -4.92
CA LEU A 34 2.62 0.62 -4.26
C LEU A 34 3.11 -0.51 -5.16
N VAL A 35 2.83 -0.46 -6.47
CA VAL A 35 3.35 -1.43 -7.45
C VAL A 35 4.87 -1.32 -7.53
N ARG A 36 5.41 -0.10 -7.59
CA ARG A 36 6.87 0.14 -7.54
C ARG A 36 7.54 -0.45 -6.31
N HIS A 37 6.91 -0.34 -5.14
CA HIS A 37 7.45 -0.94 -3.93
C HIS A 37 7.47 -2.47 -4.02
N LEU A 38 6.45 -3.10 -4.59
CA LEU A 38 6.39 -4.54 -4.77
C LEU A 38 7.41 -5.02 -5.82
N ASP A 39 7.56 -4.30 -6.92
CA ASP A 39 8.58 -4.56 -7.94
C ASP A 39 10.00 -4.47 -7.36
N ALA A 40 10.28 -3.41 -6.59
CA ALA A 40 11.56 -3.27 -5.90
C ALA A 40 11.84 -4.44 -4.94
N LEU A 41 10.84 -4.91 -4.20
CA LEU A 41 10.96 -6.09 -3.34
C LEU A 41 11.22 -7.37 -4.16
N ALA A 42 10.52 -7.55 -5.27
CA ALA A 42 10.72 -8.68 -6.18
C ALA A 42 12.15 -8.70 -6.74
N SER A 43 12.69 -7.53 -7.13
CA SER A 43 14.04 -7.39 -7.69
C SER A 43 15.16 -7.86 -6.76
N VAL A 44 14.93 -7.84 -5.45
CA VAL A 44 15.87 -8.35 -4.42
C VAL A 44 15.51 -9.75 -3.91
N GLY A 45 14.58 -10.44 -4.58
CA GLY A 45 14.21 -11.83 -4.29
C GLY A 45 13.20 -12.00 -3.16
N ILE A 46 12.51 -10.94 -2.72
CA ILE A 46 11.41 -11.06 -1.74
C ILE A 46 10.14 -11.48 -2.48
N LYS A 47 9.60 -12.65 -2.13
CA LYS A 47 8.44 -13.26 -2.80
C LYS A 47 7.12 -13.12 -2.04
N GLN A 48 7.14 -12.53 -0.84
CA GLN A 48 5.98 -12.45 0.04
C GLN A 48 5.94 -11.10 0.77
N ALA A 49 4.80 -10.42 0.69
CA ALA A 49 4.57 -9.15 1.37
C ALA A 49 3.22 -9.14 2.11
N VAL A 50 3.21 -8.48 3.27
CA VAL A 50 1.99 -8.13 3.98
C VAL A 50 1.75 -6.63 3.85
N ILE A 51 0.62 -6.24 3.27
CA ILE A 51 0.22 -4.84 3.15
C ILE A 51 -0.78 -4.54 4.26
N VAL A 52 -0.39 -3.63 5.16
CA VAL A 52 -1.29 -3.12 6.19
C VAL A 52 -2.17 -2.05 5.58
N VAL A 53 -3.47 -2.29 5.47
CA VAL A 53 -4.48 -1.42 4.85
C VAL A 53 -5.41 -0.81 5.88
N GLY A 54 -6.11 0.26 5.49
CA GLY A 54 -7.02 1.00 6.36
C GLY A 54 -7.93 1.88 5.51
N TYR A 55 -7.53 3.15 5.33
CA TYR A 55 -8.27 4.08 4.49
C TYR A 55 -8.48 3.56 3.06
N LYS A 56 -9.74 3.42 2.64
CA LYS A 56 -10.15 2.88 1.32
C LYS A 56 -9.44 1.56 0.96
N ALA A 57 -9.34 0.63 1.91
CA ALA A 57 -8.66 -0.66 1.75
C ALA A 57 -9.11 -1.44 0.50
N GLU A 58 -10.40 -1.43 0.16
CA GLU A 58 -10.92 -2.13 -1.02
C GLU A 58 -10.32 -1.63 -2.33
N MET A 59 -10.01 -0.33 -2.43
CA MET A 59 -9.33 0.23 -3.61
C MET A 59 -7.91 -0.31 -3.74
N ILE A 60 -7.21 -0.50 -2.62
CA ILE A 60 -5.84 -1.07 -2.60
C ILE A 60 -5.91 -2.57 -2.96
N ARG A 61 -6.89 -3.30 -2.43
CA ARG A 61 -7.10 -4.72 -2.74
C ARG A 61 -7.41 -4.92 -4.22
N ALA A 62 -8.29 -4.09 -4.79
CA ALA A 62 -8.63 -4.14 -6.20
C ALA A 62 -7.44 -3.81 -7.11
N ALA A 63 -6.61 -2.83 -6.72
CA ALA A 63 -5.46 -2.41 -7.52
C ALA A 63 -4.29 -3.41 -7.50
N ILE A 64 -4.10 -4.15 -6.41
CA ILE A 64 -2.91 -5.01 -6.22
C ILE A 64 -3.23 -6.50 -6.32
N GLY A 65 -4.40 -6.96 -5.85
CA GLY A 65 -4.76 -8.38 -5.85
C GLY A 65 -3.93 -9.25 -4.90
N SER A 66 -3.95 -10.56 -5.10
CA SER A 66 -3.21 -11.53 -4.27
C SER A 66 -1.76 -11.75 -4.71
N ASP A 67 -1.38 -11.28 -5.89
CA ASP A 67 -0.03 -11.33 -6.43
C ASP A 67 0.22 -10.07 -7.26
N CYS A 68 1.40 -9.47 -7.11
CA CYS A 68 1.82 -8.34 -7.91
C CYS A 68 3.34 -8.38 -8.06
N CYS A 69 3.83 -8.25 -9.31
CA CYS A 69 5.24 -8.36 -9.66
C CYS A 69 5.92 -9.66 -9.18
N GLY A 70 5.17 -10.77 -9.06
CA GLY A 70 5.68 -12.04 -8.54
C GLY A 70 5.88 -12.08 -7.02
N VAL A 71 5.28 -11.12 -6.30
CA VAL A 71 5.20 -11.09 -4.83
C VAL A 71 3.79 -11.50 -4.41
N GLU A 72 3.68 -12.60 -3.64
CA GLU A 72 2.42 -12.99 -2.99
C GLU A 72 2.05 -11.92 -1.95
N VAL A 73 0.87 -11.34 -2.09
CA VAL A 73 0.38 -10.26 -1.25
C VAL A 73 -0.70 -10.77 -0.31
N ARG A 74 -0.50 -10.52 0.99
CA ARG A 74 -1.53 -10.66 2.02
C ARG A 74 -1.84 -9.31 2.62
N TYR A 75 -3.05 -9.18 3.17
CA TYR A 75 -3.52 -7.92 3.73
C TYR A 75 -3.85 -8.05 5.20
N LEU A 76 -3.43 -7.06 5.97
CA LEU A 76 -3.88 -6.86 7.36
C LEU A 76 -4.61 -5.53 7.47
N THR A 77 -5.78 -5.52 8.06
CA THR A 77 -6.54 -4.27 8.25
C THR A 77 -6.17 -3.64 9.58
N ASN A 78 -5.78 -2.37 9.57
CA ASN A 78 -5.69 -1.53 10.77
C ASN A 78 -7.01 -0.76 10.95
N PRO A 79 -7.89 -1.15 11.89
CA PRO A 79 -9.16 -0.45 12.11
C PRO A 79 -8.97 0.96 12.68
N GLN A 80 -7.81 1.25 13.27
CA GLN A 80 -7.50 2.52 13.92
C GLN A 80 -6.67 3.45 13.00
N TYR A 81 -6.78 3.31 11.68
CA TYR A 81 -6.01 4.09 10.70
C TYR A 81 -6.18 5.63 10.80
N GLN A 82 -7.22 6.10 11.50
CA GLN A 82 -7.47 7.52 11.77
C GLN A 82 -6.60 8.08 12.91
N ARG A 83 -6.03 7.23 13.78
CA ARG A 83 -5.30 7.64 14.99
C ARG A 83 -3.83 8.04 14.76
N GLY A 84 -3.35 7.99 13.52
CA GLY A 84 -1.96 8.31 13.19
C GLY A 84 -1.00 7.16 13.51
N ASN A 85 0.31 7.42 13.39
CA ASN A 85 1.35 6.39 13.39
C ASN A 85 2.02 6.17 14.76
N ILE A 86 1.82 7.10 15.71
CA ILE A 86 2.41 7.08 17.06
C ILE A 86 1.27 7.38 18.02
N MET A 87 1.01 6.43 18.93
CA MET A 87 0.10 6.61 20.05
C MET A 87 0.94 6.58 21.32
N SER A 88 0.88 7.65 22.10
CA SER A 88 1.28 7.67 23.53
C SER A 88 0.14 7.12 24.38
#